data_AF-A0A2D7XEK3-F1
#
_entry.id   AF-A0A2D7XEK3-F1
#
_cell.length_a   1.000
_cell.length_b   1.000
_cell.length_c   1.000
_cell.angle_alpha   90.00
_cell.angle_beta   90.00
_cell.angle_gamma   90.00
#
_symmetry.space_group_name_H-M   'P 1'
#
loop_
_entity.id
_entity.type
_entity.pdbx_description
1 polymer ?
#
loop_
_entity_poly.entity_id
_entity_poly.type
_entity_poly.pdbx_seq_one_letter_code
_entity_poly.pdbx_strand_id
1 'polypeptide(L)'
;MGSTSNALDKGGNNFKKLYEDSNVKSRNANGQTKSGLYSLFIPMEWNMEGFIDIYGQPVLTKPEDKIRGVDNEWIYNGAVDYWKAEVESLKSDADALNEYYRQFPRSESHAFRDESKGSLFNLTKIYQQIDYNDSLIIQHHLTRGSFYWDNGIKDSKVIFRPDKSGRFLVSWIPPKSLQNKVIDRRNGKFPMNEHIGAFGCDSYDISGTVGGRGSNGALHGLTKFSMEDAPSNEFFLEYIARPQTAEIFFEEVLMACVFYSMPILIENNKPRLLYHFKNRGYRGFCMNRPDKHLNKLSKSEKELGGIPNSSEDVKQSHAAAIESYIEKNVGLDFEGQFRESDTMGSMLFTRTLEDWAKFDISNRTQYDATISSGLAIMANQKHMYLPQKKESKIKLNFARYTNKGTISELLT
;
A
#
# COMPACT_ATOMS: atom_id res chain seq x y z
N MET A 1 11.88 -31.70 -9.16
CA MET A 1 10.43 -31.54 -8.86
C MET A 1 10.15 -30.09 -8.48
N GLY A 2 9.31 -29.39 -9.25
CA GLY A 2 8.86 -28.03 -8.95
C GLY A 2 7.60 -27.99 -8.07
N SER A 3 7.25 -26.82 -7.54
CA SER A 3 6.04 -26.60 -6.74
C SER A 3 4.81 -27.20 -7.43
N THR A 4 4.10 -28.11 -6.75
CA THR A 4 2.82 -28.68 -7.23
C THR A 4 1.63 -27.73 -7.01
N SER A 5 1.87 -26.49 -6.57
CA SER A 5 0.81 -25.52 -6.36
C SER A 5 0.43 -24.90 -7.70
N ASN A 6 -0.74 -25.31 -8.22
CA ASN A 6 -1.41 -24.59 -9.31
C ASN A 6 -1.53 -23.10 -8.97
N ALA A 7 -1.78 -22.27 -9.99
CA ALA A 7 -2.06 -20.86 -9.81
C ALA A 7 -3.13 -20.61 -8.72
N LEU A 8 -3.11 -19.44 -8.09
CA LEU A 8 -3.95 -19.16 -6.93
C LEU A 8 -5.43 -19.36 -7.25
N ASP A 9 -5.85 -18.94 -8.44
CA ASP A 9 -7.19 -19.11 -9.01
C ASP A 9 -7.58 -20.58 -9.29
N LYS A 10 -6.60 -21.43 -9.64
CA LYS A 10 -6.77 -22.86 -9.96
C LYS A 10 -6.51 -23.79 -8.76
N GLY A 11 -6.87 -23.32 -7.57
CA GLY A 11 -6.79 -24.09 -6.32
C GLY A 11 -5.58 -23.76 -5.43
N GLY A 12 -4.61 -22.99 -5.91
CA GLY A 12 -3.46 -22.54 -5.11
C GLY A 12 -3.86 -21.71 -3.89
N ASN A 13 -4.95 -20.94 -3.96
CA ASN A 13 -5.44 -20.15 -2.82
C ASN A 13 -5.92 -21.03 -1.65
N ASN A 14 -6.52 -22.19 -1.95
CA ASN A 14 -6.90 -23.14 -0.90
C ASN A 14 -5.68 -23.75 -0.23
N PHE A 15 -4.62 -24.04 -0.99
CA PHE A 15 -3.34 -24.48 -0.44
C PHE A 15 -2.66 -23.41 0.40
N LYS A 16 -2.61 -22.14 -0.06
CA LYS A 16 -2.06 -21.02 0.72
C LYS A 16 -2.81 -20.85 2.04
N LYS A 17 -4.14 -20.86 2.00
CA LYS A 17 -4.96 -20.76 3.22
C LYS A 17 -4.73 -21.92 4.18
N LEU A 18 -4.64 -23.14 3.65
CA LEU A 18 -4.32 -24.32 4.46
C LEU A 18 -2.93 -24.21 5.09
N TYR A 19 -1.94 -23.76 4.32
CA TYR A 19 -0.57 -23.52 4.78
C TYR A 19 -0.54 -22.48 5.91
N GLU A 20 -1.18 -21.32 5.72
CA GLU A 20 -1.28 -20.26 6.74
C GLU A 20 -2.03 -20.71 8.00
N ASP A 21 -3.13 -21.46 7.85
CA ASP A 21 -3.89 -22.01 8.97
C ASP A 21 -3.11 -23.13 9.72
N SER A 22 -2.02 -23.63 9.13
CA SER A 22 -1.10 -24.63 9.69
C SER A 22 0.11 -24.00 10.41
N ASN A 23 0.13 -22.68 10.58
CA ASN A 23 1.24 -21.97 11.20
C ASN A 23 1.44 -22.38 12.68
N VAL A 24 2.56 -23.04 12.95
CA VAL A 24 2.92 -23.58 14.28
C VAL A 24 3.07 -22.52 15.37
N LYS A 25 3.22 -21.23 15.02
CA LYS A 25 3.27 -20.11 15.98
C LYS A 25 1.87 -19.69 16.45
N SER A 26 0.82 -20.09 15.74
CA SER A 26 -0.57 -19.77 16.05
C SER A 26 -1.30 -21.04 16.47
N ARG A 27 -1.40 -21.26 17.78
CA ARG A 27 -2.05 -22.44 18.36
C ARG A 27 -3.19 -22.04 19.27
N ASN A 28 -4.24 -22.87 19.30
CA ASN A 28 -5.31 -22.73 20.28
C ASN A 28 -4.82 -23.14 21.68
N ALA A 29 -5.69 -22.99 22.69
CA ALA A 29 -5.38 -23.37 24.07
C ALA A 29 -5.03 -24.86 24.24
N ASN A 30 -5.44 -25.72 23.30
CA ASN A 30 -5.13 -27.15 23.28
C ASN A 30 -3.85 -27.47 22.49
N GLY A 31 -3.09 -26.45 22.05
CA GLY A 31 -1.85 -26.62 21.32
C GLY A 31 -2.00 -27.01 19.84
N GLN A 32 -3.21 -26.97 19.28
CA GLN A 32 -3.46 -27.30 17.86
C GLN A 32 -3.43 -26.05 16.98
N THR A 33 -2.87 -26.19 15.78
CA THR A 33 -3.01 -25.20 14.70
C THR A 33 -4.45 -25.19 14.20
N LYS A 34 -4.85 -24.14 13.46
CA LYS A 34 -6.23 -23.99 13.01
C LYS A 34 -6.65 -25.08 12.02
N SER A 35 -5.72 -25.57 11.19
CA SER A 35 -5.92 -26.70 10.28
C SER A 35 -5.74 -28.08 10.94
N GLY A 36 -5.06 -28.14 12.09
CA GLY A 36 -4.56 -29.39 12.67
C GLY A 36 -3.29 -29.94 11.99
N LEU A 37 -2.78 -29.26 10.96
CA LEU A 37 -1.56 -29.62 10.22
C LEU A 37 -0.39 -28.68 10.56
N TYR A 38 0.82 -29.05 10.14
CA TYR A 38 2.03 -28.22 10.30
C TYR A 38 2.44 -27.65 8.95
N SER A 39 2.64 -26.33 8.88
CA SER A 39 3.24 -25.67 7.73
C SER A 39 4.73 -25.99 7.67
N LEU A 40 5.21 -26.54 6.55
CA LEU A 40 6.62 -26.77 6.27
C LEU A 40 6.92 -26.29 4.86
N PHE A 41 7.88 -25.36 4.74
CA PHE A 41 8.44 -24.93 3.47
C PHE A 41 9.91 -25.37 3.42
N ILE A 42 10.28 -26.10 2.36
CA ILE A 42 11.66 -26.49 2.10
C ILE A 42 12.11 -25.74 0.84
N PRO A 43 13.09 -24.83 0.95
CA PRO A 43 13.63 -24.12 -0.20
C PRO A 43 14.20 -25.07 -1.24
N MET A 44 14.14 -24.69 -2.52
CA MET A 44 14.61 -25.53 -3.62
C MET A 44 16.06 -25.99 -3.43
N GLU A 45 16.93 -25.18 -2.81
CA GLU A 45 18.37 -25.46 -2.73
C GLU A 45 18.67 -26.74 -1.95
N TRP A 46 17.73 -27.22 -1.14
CA TRP A 46 17.85 -28.46 -0.38
C TRP A 46 17.53 -29.72 -1.19
N ASN A 47 16.84 -29.61 -2.32
CA ASN A 47 16.36 -30.75 -3.11
C ASN A 47 16.49 -30.53 -4.62
N MET A 48 17.43 -29.67 -5.04
CA MET A 48 17.63 -29.41 -6.46
C MET A 48 18.31 -30.60 -7.13
N GLU A 49 17.64 -31.14 -8.15
CA GLU A 49 18.20 -32.21 -8.98
C GLU A 49 19.50 -31.75 -9.65
N GLY A 50 20.50 -32.65 -9.71
CA GLY A 50 21.84 -32.32 -10.20
C GLY A 50 22.77 -31.65 -9.18
N PHE A 51 22.29 -31.33 -7.98
CA PHE A 51 23.08 -30.68 -6.92
C PHE A 51 23.05 -31.44 -5.58
N ILE A 52 22.82 -32.76 -5.62
CA ILE A 52 22.80 -33.61 -4.43
C ILE A 52 23.98 -34.58 -4.52
N ASP A 53 24.84 -34.59 -3.52
CA ASP A 53 25.99 -35.48 -3.47
C ASP A 53 25.61 -36.95 -3.20
N ILE A 54 26.61 -37.84 -3.27
CA ILE A 54 26.41 -39.27 -2.98
C ILE A 54 25.90 -39.59 -1.58
N TYR A 55 25.98 -38.64 -0.63
CA TYR A 55 25.50 -38.79 0.74
C TYR A 55 24.11 -38.17 0.96
N GLY A 56 23.50 -37.62 -0.09
CA GLY A 56 22.20 -36.94 -0.01
C GLY A 56 22.30 -35.51 0.51
N GLN A 57 23.49 -34.92 0.59
CA GLN A 57 23.68 -33.53 0.99
C GLN A 57 23.59 -32.59 -0.23
N PRO A 58 22.86 -31.47 -0.10
CA PRO A 58 22.80 -30.49 -1.17
C PRO A 58 24.11 -29.69 -1.27
N VAL A 59 24.62 -29.56 -2.50
CA VAL A 59 25.74 -28.69 -2.83
C VAL A 59 25.19 -27.29 -3.08
N LEU A 60 25.22 -26.44 -2.05
CA LEU A 60 24.57 -25.13 -2.08
C LEU A 60 25.32 -24.10 -2.93
N THR A 61 26.63 -24.00 -2.73
CA THR A 61 27.52 -23.08 -3.45
C THR A 61 28.53 -23.83 -4.29
N LYS A 62 29.13 -23.16 -5.27
CA LYS A 62 30.16 -23.73 -6.13
C LYS A 62 31.28 -24.34 -5.28
N PRO A 63 31.55 -25.64 -5.41
CA PRO A 63 32.59 -26.28 -4.63
C PRO A 63 33.98 -25.97 -5.20
N GLU A 64 35.01 -26.00 -4.35
CA GLU A 64 36.40 -25.79 -4.78
C GLU A 64 36.87 -26.94 -5.69
N ASP A 65 36.54 -28.17 -5.30
CA ASP A 65 36.75 -29.38 -6.09
C ASP A 65 35.41 -29.97 -6.54
N LYS A 66 35.42 -30.65 -7.69
CA LYS A 66 34.23 -31.35 -8.19
C LYS A 66 33.73 -32.39 -7.18
N ILE A 67 32.44 -32.35 -6.88
CA ILE A 67 31.78 -33.29 -5.95
C ILE A 67 31.05 -34.36 -6.77
N ARG A 68 31.07 -35.61 -6.33
CA ARG A 68 30.32 -36.68 -7.01
C ARG A 68 28.85 -36.61 -6.60
N GLY A 69 27.96 -36.52 -7.58
CA GLY A 69 26.51 -36.53 -7.41
C GLY A 69 25.94 -37.92 -7.18
N VAL A 70 24.70 -37.97 -6.68
CA VAL A 70 23.93 -39.21 -6.45
C VAL A 70 23.70 -40.03 -7.72
N ASP A 71 23.71 -39.37 -8.88
CA ASP A 71 23.62 -39.94 -10.23
C ASP A 71 24.99 -40.44 -10.77
N ASN A 72 26.06 -40.33 -9.98
CA ASN A 72 27.46 -40.55 -10.36
C ASN A 72 28.05 -39.51 -11.32
N GLU A 73 27.37 -38.40 -11.59
CA GLU A 73 27.93 -37.30 -12.36
C GLU A 73 28.78 -36.37 -11.47
N TRP A 74 29.60 -35.52 -12.08
CA TRP A 74 30.40 -34.54 -11.35
C TRP A 74 29.65 -33.21 -11.25
N ILE A 75 29.48 -32.72 -10.03
CA ILE A 75 28.88 -31.43 -9.71
C ILE A 75 30.00 -30.37 -9.72
N TYR A 76 29.87 -29.38 -10.62
CA TYR A 76 30.84 -28.29 -10.80
C TYR A 76 30.37 -26.93 -10.28
N ASN A 77 29.09 -26.83 -9.91
CA ASN A 77 28.46 -25.59 -9.48
C ASN A 77 27.55 -25.84 -8.27
N GLY A 78 27.09 -24.79 -7.59
CA GLY A 78 26.14 -24.89 -6.49
C GLY A 78 24.70 -24.67 -6.93
N ALA A 79 23.74 -25.27 -6.22
CA ALA A 79 22.30 -25.08 -6.46
C ALA A 79 21.89 -23.60 -6.40
N VAL A 80 22.41 -22.86 -5.41
CA VAL A 80 22.12 -21.43 -5.23
C VAL A 80 22.76 -20.60 -6.34
N ASP A 81 23.98 -20.94 -6.76
CA ASP A 81 24.71 -20.20 -7.79
C ASP A 81 24.10 -20.44 -9.17
N TYR A 82 23.70 -21.68 -9.46
CA TYR A 82 22.95 -22.01 -10.66
C TYR A 82 21.61 -21.27 -10.70
N TRP A 83 20.84 -21.33 -9.62
CA TRP A 83 19.57 -20.61 -9.54
C TRP A 83 19.71 -19.10 -9.74
N LYS A 84 20.76 -18.47 -9.16
CA LYS A 84 21.04 -17.05 -9.35
C LYS A 84 21.37 -16.73 -10.81
N ALA A 85 22.14 -17.59 -11.49
CA ALA A 85 22.48 -17.40 -12.90
C ALA A 85 21.25 -17.51 -13.81
N GLU A 86 20.36 -18.46 -13.54
CA GLU A 86 19.08 -18.60 -14.25
C GLU A 86 18.19 -17.37 -14.04
N VAL A 87 18.03 -16.92 -12.78
CA VAL A 87 17.29 -15.69 -12.44
C VAL A 87 17.86 -14.47 -13.19
N GLU A 88 19.19 -14.33 -13.25
CA GLU A 88 19.84 -13.24 -13.97
C GLU A 88 19.52 -13.30 -15.48
N SER A 89 19.54 -14.49 -16.07
CA SER A 89 19.26 -14.69 -17.49
C SER A 89 17.81 -14.38 -17.86
N LEU A 90 16.88 -14.58 -16.92
CA LEU A 90 15.44 -14.38 -17.12
C LEU A 90 14.97 -12.96 -16.78
N LYS A 91 15.84 -12.05 -16.34
CA LYS A 91 15.44 -10.67 -15.97
C LYS A 91 14.72 -9.90 -17.07
N SER A 92 15.01 -10.19 -18.33
CA SER A 92 14.36 -9.56 -19.49
C SER A 92 12.99 -10.14 -19.82
N ASP A 93 12.64 -11.32 -19.29
CA ASP A 93 11.36 -11.99 -19.50
C ASP A 93 10.67 -12.22 -18.15
N ALA A 94 9.83 -11.26 -17.78
CA ALA A 94 9.16 -11.27 -16.49
C ALA A 94 8.21 -12.46 -16.29
N ASP A 95 7.56 -12.93 -17.36
CA ASP A 95 6.63 -14.05 -17.28
C ASP A 95 7.40 -15.36 -17.05
N ALA A 96 8.49 -15.58 -17.79
CA ALA A 96 9.37 -16.72 -17.61
C ALA A 96 10.05 -16.70 -16.24
N LEU A 97 10.48 -15.53 -15.77
CA LEU A 97 11.09 -15.35 -14.45
C LEU A 97 10.10 -15.70 -13.33
N ASN A 98 8.86 -15.22 -13.42
CA ASN A 98 7.83 -15.51 -12.42
C ASN A 98 7.52 -17.01 -12.36
N GLU A 99 7.42 -17.67 -13.52
CA GLU A 99 7.23 -19.12 -13.59
C GLU A 99 8.44 -19.88 -13.02
N TYR A 100 9.66 -19.42 -13.29
CA TYR A 100 10.88 -20.01 -12.71
C TYR A 100 10.89 -19.91 -11.18
N TYR A 101 10.49 -18.76 -10.61
CA TYR A 101 10.36 -18.60 -9.16
C TYR A 101 9.32 -19.56 -8.56
N ARG A 102 8.20 -19.80 -9.25
CA ARG A 102 7.18 -20.77 -8.80
C ARG A 102 7.71 -22.19 -8.85
N GLN A 103 8.46 -22.55 -9.90
CA GLN A 103 9.03 -23.89 -10.06
C GLN A 103 10.16 -24.15 -9.08
N PHE A 104 11.03 -23.17 -8.84
CA PHE A 104 12.20 -23.25 -7.97
C PHE A 104 12.14 -22.20 -6.85
N PRO A 105 11.21 -22.35 -5.88
CA PRO A 105 11.00 -21.35 -4.84
C PRO A 105 12.09 -21.43 -3.76
N ARG A 106 12.59 -20.27 -3.34
CA ARG A 106 13.55 -20.13 -2.22
C ARG A 106 12.92 -19.55 -0.96
N SER A 107 11.75 -18.94 -1.11
CA SER A 107 10.92 -18.41 -0.05
C SER A 107 9.46 -18.85 -0.22
N GLU A 108 8.67 -18.72 0.84
CA GLU A 108 7.22 -18.96 0.77
C GLU A 108 6.54 -18.01 -0.25
N SER A 109 7.03 -16.77 -0.36
CA SER A 109 6.53 -15.77 -1.32
C SER A 109 6.72 -16.23 -2.76
N HIS A 110 7.85 -16.86 -3.11
CA HIS A 110 8.07 -17.48 -4.43
C HIS A 110 7.07 -18.61 -4.72
N ALA A 111 6.80 -19.46 -3.72
CA ALA A 111 5.93 -20.63 -3.88
C ALA A 111 4.46 -20.26 -4.14
N PHE A 112 4.02 -19.11 -3.62
CA PHE A 112 2.62 -18.65 -3.70
C PHE A 112 2.42 -17.44 -4.63
N ARG A 113 3.31 -17.23 -5.60
CA ARG A 113 3.12 -16.20 -6.65
C ARG A 113 1.96 -16.56 -7.57
N ASP A 114 1.29 -15.53 -8.06
CA ASP A 114 0.16 -15.65 -8.99
C ASP A 114 0.59 -15.59 -10.46
N GLU A 115 -0.23 -16.17 -11.35
CA GLU A 115 -0.03 -16.09 -12.81
C GLU A 115 -0.37 -14.69 -13.31
N SER A 116 0.45 -14.17 -14.23
CA SER A 116 0.42 -12.76 -14.66
C SER A 116 -0.88 -12.31 -15.36
N LYS A 117 -1.73 -13.24 -15.79
CA LYS A 117 -2.80 -12.98 -16.77
C LYS A 117 -4.06 -12.31 -16.22
N GLY A 118 -4.19 -12.11 -14.90
CA GLY A 118 -5.40 -11.59 -14.28
C GLY A 118 -5.28 -10.27 -13.52
N SER A 119 -4.05 -9.79 -13.25
CA SER A 119 -3.85 -8.61 -12.40
C SER A 119 -3.90 -7.32 -13.21
N LEU A 120 -4.54 -6.30 -12.64
CA LEU A 120 -4.61 -4.96 -13.23
C LEU A 120 -3.25 -4.24 -13.26
N PHE A 121 -2.37 -4.57 -12.32
CA PHE A 121 -1.13 -3.83 -12.09
C PHE A 121 0.09 -4.58 -12.60
N ASN A 122 1.21 -3.85 -12.74
CA ASN A 122 2.50 -4.41 -13.14
C ASN A 122 3.06 -5.35 -12.06
N LEU A 123 2.74 -6.63 -12.18
CA LEU A 123 3.15 -7.68 -11.25
C LEU A 123 4.66 -7.84 -11.16
N THR A 124 5.38 -7.59 -12.24
CA THR A 124 6.84 -7.67 -12.27
C THR A 124 7.46 -6.71 -11.27
N LYS A 125 7.06 -5.43 -11.31
CA LYS A 125 7.56 -4.41 -10.37
C LYS A 125 7.16 -4.74 -8.93
N ILE A 126 5.92 -5.21 -8.72
CA ILE A 126 5.43 -5.60 -7.40
C ILE A 126 6.27 -6.75 -6.83
N TYR A 127 6.47 -7.84 -7.58
CA TYR A 127 7.22 -9.00 -7.10
C TYR A 127 8.70 -8.68 -6.89
N GLN A 128 9.32 -7.89 -7.77
CA GLN A 128 10.68 -7.39 -7.55
C GLN A 128 10.82 -6.64 -6.23
N GLN A 129 9.84 -5.80 -5.90
CA GLN A 129 9.82 -5.09 -4.63
C GLN A 129 9.63 -6.04 -3.44
N ILE A 130 8.74 -7.04 -3.57
CA ILE A 130 8.54 -8.07 -2.53
C ILE A 130 9.84 -8.84 -2.28
N ASP A 131 10.51 -9.29 -3.33
CA ASP A 131 11.78 -10.03 -3.24
C ASP A 131 12.87 -9.18 -2.58
N TYR A 132 12.93 -7.89 -2.94
CA TYR A 132 13.83 -6.95 -2.30
C TYR A 132 13.52 -6.81 -0.81
N ASN A 133 12.25 -6.62 -0.44
CA ASN A 133 11.83 -6.51 0.95
C ASN A 133 12.16 -7.80 1.74
N ASP A 134 12.00 -8.98 1.13
CA ASP A 134 12.35 -10.27 1.74
C ASP A 134 13.87 -10.43 1.96
N SER A 135 14.68 -9.79 1.11
CA SER A 135 16.14 -9.72 1.29
C SER A 135 16.59 -8.73 2.37
N LEU A 136 15.73 -7.74 2.71
CA LEU A 136 16.01 -6.76 3.74
C LEU A 136 15.74 -7.32 5.13
N ILE A 137 16.54 -6.88 6.11
CA ILE A 137 16.16 -7.01 7.52
C ILE A 137 15.10 -5.95 7.81
N ILE A 138 13.83 -6.29 7.53
CA ILE A 138 12.66 -5.39 7.66
C ILE A 138 12.61 -4.72 9.04
N GLN A 139 13.06 -5.41 10.09
CA GLN A 139 13.07 -4.90 11.48
C GLN A 139 13.95 -3.66 11.68
N HIS A 140 14.91 -3.40 10.78
CA HIS A 140 15.71 -2.17 10.81
C HIS A 140 15.03 -0.99 10.13
N HIS A 141 14.03 -1.26 9.28
CA HIS A 141 13.36 -0.25 8.46
C HIS A 141 11.94 0.06 8.94
N LEU A 142 11.26 -0.92 9.55
CA LEU A 142 9.89 -0.79 10.03
C LEU A 142 9.81 -0.96 11.53
N THR A 143 9.15 0.00 12.18
CA THR A 143 8.84 -0.05 13.62
C THR A 143 7.37 -0.36 13.81
N ARG A 144 7.06 -1.43 14.54
CA ARG A 144 5.69 -1.71 14.99
C ARG A 144 5.40 -0.96 16.28
N GLY A 145 4.22 -0.34 16.38
CA GLY A 145 3.84 0.40 17.57
C GLY A 145 2.40 0.88 17.60
N SER A 146 2.14 1.78 18.54
CA SER A 146 0.82 2.33 18.82
C SER A 146 0.92 3.82 19.16
N PHE A 147 -0.12 4.57 18.78
CA PHE A 147 -0.29 5.96 19.17
C PHE A 147 -1.11 6.06 20.44
N TYR A 148 -0.77 7.01 21.32
CA TYR A 148 -1.48 7.27 22.55
C TYR A 148 -1.62 8.77 22.76
N TRP A 149 -2.75 9.20 23.31
CA TRP A 149 -2.84 10.52 23.90
C TRP A 149 -1.94 10.62 25.13
N ASP A 150 -1.27 11.75 25.27
CA ASP A 150 -0.37 12.02 26.38
C ASP A 150 -1.17 11.94 27.69
N ASN A 151 -0.66 11.14 28.63
CA ASN A 151 -1.32 10.80 29.89
C ASN A 151 -2.75 10.23 29.76
N GLY A 152 -3.14 9.71 28.59
CA GLY A 152 -4.49 9.21 28.33
C GLY A 152 -5.56 10.31 28.23
N ILE A 153 -5.16 11.58 28.21
CA ILE A 153 -6.08 12.72 28.13
C ILE A 153 -6.45 12.92 26.66
N LYS A 154 -7.69 12.59 26.28
CA LYS A 154 -8.18 12.74 24.91
C LYS A 154 -7.96 14.17 24.39
N ASP A 155 -7.62 14.27 23.10
CA ASP A 155 -7.36 15.55 22.41
C ASP A 155 -6.17 16.35 22.95
N SER A 156 -5.27 15.70 23.70
CA SER A 156 -3.98 16.26 24.11
C SER A 156 -2.89 16.03 23.03
N LYS A 157 -1.62 16.03 23.40
CA LYS A 157 -0.53 15.67 22.49
C LYS A 157 -0.56 14.16 22.23
N VAL A 158 -0.33 13.72 21.00
CA VAL A 158 -0.16 12.30 20.69
C VAL A 158 1.32 11.92 20.78
N ILE A 159 1.58 10.73 21.33
CA ILE A 159 2.90 10.10 21.38
C ILE A 159 2.85 8.76 20.66
N PHE A 160 3.91 8.44 19.92
CA PHE A 160 4.11 7.10 19.36
C PHE A 160 5.03 6.29 20.27
N ARG A 161 4.68 5.03 20.54
CA ARG A 161 5.53 4.10 21.28
C ARG A 161 5.70 2.80 20.49
N PRO A 162 6.94 2.32 20.28
CA PRO A 162 7.18 0.99 19.74
C PRO A 162 6.56 -0.07 20.65
N ASP A 163 5.80 -0.98 20.05
CA ASP A 163 5.10 -2.06 20.74
C ASP A 163 4.95 -3.25 19.79
N LYS A 164 5.35 -4.45 20.25
CA LYS A 164 5.21 -5.69 19.46
C LYS A 164 3.75 -6.06 19.19
N SER A 165 2.83 -5.68 20.10
CA SER A 165 1.37 -5.85 19.91
C SER A 165 0.70 -4.69 19.19
N GLY A 166 1.46 -3.66 18.79
CA GLY A 166 0.95 -2.52 18.06
C GLY A 166 0.38 -2.89 16.71
N ARG A 167 -0.64 -2.14 16.28
CA ARG A 167 -1.32 -2.35 14.98
C ARG A 167 -0.76 -1.48 13.87
N PHE A 168 0.07 -0.49 14.21
CA PHE A 168 0.72 0.37 13.25
C PHE A 168 2.09 -0.17 12.90
N LEU A 169 2.43 -0.11 11.62
CA LEU A 169 3.75 -0.35 11.10
C LEU A 169 4.22 0.95 10.44
N VAL A 170 5.33 1.52 10.91
CA VAL A 170 5.83 2.82 10.42
C VAL A 170 7.26 2.70 9.92
N SER A 171 7.56 3.30 8.76
CA SER A 171 8.94 3.45 8.26
C SER A 171 9.55 4.79 8.67
N TRP A 172 8.72 5.81 8.89
CA TRP A 172 9.18 7.16 9.21
C TRP A 172 8.39 7.79 10.36
N ILE A 173 9.13 8.42 11.27
CA ILE A 173 8.62 9.24 12.37
C ILE A 173 9.15 10.66 12.15
N PRO A 174 8.29 11.67 11.97
CA PRO A 174 8.73 13.05 11.72
C PRO A 174 9.53 13.60 12.91
N PRO A 175 10.43 14.58 12.69
CA PRO A 175 11.08 15.30 13.77
C PRO A 175 10.06 15.98 14.68
N LYS A 176 10.44 16.23 15.94
CA LYS A 176 9.55 16.83 16.97
C LYS A 176 8.95 18.18 16.54
N SER A 177 9.61 18.91 15.64
CA SER A 177 9.14 20.17 15.07
C SER A 177 7.89 20.01 14.20
N LEU A 178 7.69 18.85 13.58
CA LEU A 178 6.56 18.56 12.68
C LEU A 178 5.45 17.77 13.38
N GLN A 179 5.74 17.12 14.50
CA GLN A 179 4.77 16.34 15.26
C GLN A 179 3.69 17.22 15.93
N ASN A 180 2.45 16.73 15.97
CA ASN A 180 1.33 17.33 16.73
C ASN A 180 1.02 18.80 16.40
N LYS A 181 1.36 19.26 15.20
CA LYS A 181 1.08 20.63 14.76
C LYS A 181 -0.40 20.75 14.40
N VAL A 182 -1.17 21.52 15.15
CA VAL A 182 -2.60 21.72 14.85
C VAL A 182 -2.89 23.21 14.87
N ILE A 183 -3.62 23.70 13.87
CA ILE A 183 -4.12 25.08 13.86
C ILE A 183 -5.59 25.05 14.28
N ASP A 184 -5.88 25.72 15.39
CA ASP A 184 -7.25 26.03 15.80
C ASP A 184 -7.76 27.25 15.02
N ARG A 185 -8.82 27.06 14.24
CA ARG A 185 -9.58 28.15 13.59
C ARG A 185 -10.99 28.15 14.17
N ARG A 186 -11.75 29.23 13.93
CA ARG A 186 -13.15 29.35 14.39
C ARG A 186 -14.05 28.16 13.99
N ASN A 187 -13.67 27.41 12.95
CA ASN A 187 -14.42 26.26 12.42
C ASN A 187 -13.78 24.89 12.74
N GLY A 188 -12.90 24.83 13.74
CA GLY A 188 -12.28 23.59 14.22
C GLY A 188 -10.77 23.49 13.99
N LYS A 189 -10.24 22.30 14.20
CA LYS A 189 -8.82 21.94 14.11
C LYS A 189 -8.42 21.57 12.69
N PHE A 190 -7.26 22.06 12.26
CA PHE A 190 -6.70 21.82 10.93
C PHE A 190 -5.25 21.29 11.00
N PRO A 191 -4.86 20.39 10.08
CA PRO A 191 -3.48 19.95 9.92
C PRO A 191 -2.58 21.08 9.39
N MET A 192 -1.29 21.04 9.75
CA MET A 192 -0.26 21.96 9.23
C MET A 192 0.61 21.31 8.16
N ASN A 193 0.78 19.99 8.19
CA ASN A 193 1.70 19.26 7.31
C ASN A 193 1.01 18.75 6.05
N GLU A 194 -0.07 19.41 5.58
CA GLU A 194 -0.73 19.07 4.30
C GLU A 194 0.23 19.16 3.10
N HIS A 195 1.28 19.97 3.20
CA HIS A 195 2.30 20.10 2.17
C HIS A 195 3.30 18.92 2.13
N ILE A 196 3.38 18.13 3.20
CA ILE A 196 4.30 16.99 3.33
C ILE A 196 3.65 15.69 2.87
N GLY A 197 2.37 15.48 3.18
CA GLY A 197 1.70 14.22 2.85
C GLY A 197 0.23 14.19 3.27
N ALA A 198 -0.37 13.02 3.12
CA ALA A 198 -1.76 12.76 3.46
C ALA A 198 -1.98 11.28 3.77
N PHE A 199 -3.10 11.01 4.45
CA PHE A 199 -3.57 9.67 4.74
C PHE A 199 -4.73 9.27 3.83
N GLY A 200 -4.86 7.97 3.58
CA GLY A 200 -6.02 7.34 2.96
C GLY A 200 -6.60 6.28 3.89
N CYS A 201 -7.92 6.25 4.06
CA CYS A 201 -8.56 5.30 4.96
C CYS A 201 -9.80 4.64 4.36
N ASP A 202 -9.78 3.31 4.41
CA ASP A 202 -10.94 2.46 4.22
C ASP A 202 -11.47 2.05 5.60
N SER A 203 -12.71 2.45 5.88
CA SER A 203 -13.34 2.22 7.18
C SER A 203 -14.23 0.98 7.13
N TYR A 204 -14.51 0.40 8.29
CA TYR A 204 -15.41 -0.75 8.41
C TYR A 204 -16.48 -0.50 9.47
N ASP A 205 -17.62 -1.18 9.30
CA ASP A 205 -18.69 -1.19 10.28
C ASP A 205 -18.80 -2.59 10.88
N ILE A 206 -18.98 -2.65 12.21
CA ILE A 206 -19.06 -3.91 12.96
C ILE A 206 -20.48 -4.51 12.92
N SER A 207 -21.46 -3.83 12.34
CA SER A 207 -22.85 -4.29 12.31
C SER A 207 -23.03 -5.55 11.44
N GLY A 208 -23.04 -6.71 12.10
CA GLY A 208 -23.71 -7.94 11.70
C GLY A 208 -23.24 -8.58 10.39
N THR A 209 -22.07 -9.21 10.37
CA THR A 209 -21.74 -10.14 9.29
C THR A 209 -22.34 -11.51 9.59
N VAL A 210 -23.50 -11.81 8.99
CA VAL A 210 -24.03 -13.16 8.86
C VAL A 210 -23.18 -13.85 7.77
N GLY A 211 -22.29 -14.77 8.15
CA GLY A 211 -21.65 -15.68 7.18
C GLY A 211 -20.21 -15.42 6.75
N GLY A 212 -19.30 -15.04 7.67
CA GLY A 212 -17.85 -15.12 7.41
C GLY A 212 -17.08 -13.82 7.63
N ARG A 213 -15.77 -13.97 7.85
CA ARG A 213 -14.79 -12.97 8.30
C ARG A 213 -15.01 -11.58 7.66
N GLY A 214 -15.62 -10.64 8.38
CA GLY A 214 -15.82 -9.26 7.87
C GLY A 214 -14.50 -8.48 7.70
N SER A 215 -14.51 -7.51 6.78
CA SER A 215 -13.33 -6.73 6.34
C SER A 215 -12.66 -5.93 7.47
N ASN A 216 -11.37 -5.64 7.30
CA ASN A 216 -10.56 -4.90 8.27
C ASN A 216 -10.71 -3.39 8.06
N GLY A 217 -10.34 -2.61 9.07
CA GLY A 217 -10.05 -1.19 8.87
C GLY A 217 -8.64 -1.02 8.36
N ALA A 218 -8.48 -0.18 7.35
CA ALA A 218 -7.19 0.12 6.75
C ALA A 218 -6.89 1.63 6.76
N LEU A 219 -5.64 1.97 7.07
CA LEU A 219 -5.11 3.33 7.01
C LEU A 219 -3.69 3.26 6.44
N HIS A 220 -3.41 4.10 5.44
CA HIS A 220 -2.08 4.27 4.86
C HIS A 220 -1.69 5.74 4.91
N GLY A 221 -0.44 6.02 5.30
CA GLY A 221 0.18 7.33 5.22
C GLY A 221 1.14 7.38 4.05
N LEU A 222 1.02 8.39 3.20
CA LEU A 222 1.90 8.62 2.05
C LEU A 222 2.45 10.05 2.09
N THR A 223 3.77 10.20 1.99
CA THR A 223 4.38 11.50 1.76
C THR A 223 4.34 11.87 0.28
N LYS A 224 4.49 13.15 -0.02
CA LYS A 224 4.73 13.66 -1.37
C LYS A 224 6.02 14.47 -1.36
N PHE A 225 6.48 14.83 -2.54
CA PHE A 225 7.63 15.72 -2.65
C PHE A 225 7.42 17.01 -1.85
N SER A 226 8.33 17.27 -0.90
CA SER A 226 8.37 18.46 -0.07
C SER A 226 9.82 18.83 0.24
N MET A 227 10.06 20.09 0.62
CA MET A 227 11.39 20.55 1.04
C MET A 227 11.65 20.34 2.53
N GLU A 228 10.74 19.66 3.22
CA GLU A 228 10.85 19.34 4.64
C GLU A 228 11.69 18.07 4.84
N ASP A 229 12.14 17.83 6.07
CA ASP A 229 12.84 16.60 6.47
C ASP A 229 11.87 15.40 6.55
N ALA A 230 11.40 14.97 5.39
CA ALA A 230 10.45 13.89 5.18
C ALA A 230 10.83 13.08 3.94
N PRO A 231 10.59 11.75 3.93
CA PRO A 231 10.81 10.94 2.74
C PRO A 231 9.90 11.42 1.61
N SER A 232 10.35 11.30 0.37
CA SER A 232 9.59 11.78 -0.79
C SER A 232 8.84 10.63 -1.46
N ASN A 233 7.52 10.80 -1.66
CA ASN A 233 6.65 9.83 -2.33
C ASN A 233 6.68 8.42 -1.69
N GLU A 234 6.91 8.33 -0.39
CA GLU A 234 7.07 7.06 0.32
C GLU A 234 5.84 6.77 1.20
N PHE A 235 5.36 5.53 1.14
CA PHE A 235 4.41 5.05 2.12
C PHE A 235 5.13 4.89 3.45
N PHE A 236 4.72 5.67 4.45
CA PHE A 236 5.40 5.72 5.75
C PHE A 236 4.66 5.04 6.89
N LEU A 237 3.38 4.72 6.70
CA LEU A 237 2.53 4.11 7.72
C LEU A 237 1.55 3.14 7.08
N GLU A 238 1.47 1.93 7.62
CA GLU A 238 0.46 0.92 7.33
C GLU A 238 -0.27 0.54 8.63
N TYR A 239 -1.58 0.52 8.59
CA TYR A 239 -2.46 -0.06 9.61
C TYR A 239 -3.51 -0.88 8.88
N ILE A 240 -3.60 -2.18 9.16
CA ILE A 240 -4.64 -3.05 8.60
C ILE A 240 -5.07 -4.06 9.68
N ALA A 241 -6.14 -3.72 10.40
CA ALA A 241 -6.63 -4.53 11.51
C ALA A 241 -8.12 -4.31 11.81
N ARG A 242 -8.71 -5.27 12.53
CA ARG A 242 -10.08 -5.19 13.05
C ARG A 242 -10.11 -5.20 14.57
N PRO A 243 -10.03 -4.03 15.22
CA PRO A 243 -10.20 -3.89 16.66
C PRO A 243 -11.55 -4.42 17.17
N GLN A 244 -11.64 -4.60 18.49
CA GLN A 244 -12.86 -5.11 19.15
C GLN A 244 -14.07 -4.19 18.93
N THR A 245 -13.85 -2.88 18.89
CA THR A 245 -14.88 -1.88 18.62
C THR A 245 -14.42 -0.92 17.53
N ALA A 246 -15.39 -0.36 16.79
CA ALA A 246 -15.10 0.59 15.72
C ALA A 246 -14.54 1.90 16.30
N GLU A 247 -14.94 2.25 17.51
CA GLU A 247 -14.47 3.42 18.25
C GLU A 247 -12.97 3.37 18.54
N ILE A 248 -12.41 2.18 18.83
CA ILE A 248 -10.95 2.02 18.99
C ILE A 248 -10.25 2.37 17.67
N PHE A 249 -10.75 1.83 16.55
CA PHE A 249 -10.21 2.14 15.23
C PHE A 249 -10.32 3.65 14.92
N PHE A 250 -11.45 4.29 15.21
CA PHE A 250 -11.64 5.71 14.96
C PHE A 250 -10.67 6.58 15.76
N GLU A 251 -10.45 6.24 17.03
CA GLU A 251 -9.50 6.96 17.89
C GLU A 251 -8.05 6.76 17.43
N GLU A 252 -7.67 5.55 17.05
CA GLU A 252 -6.34 5.22 16.53
C GLU A 252 -6.03 5.97 15.23
N VAL A 253 -6.98 6.02 14.29
CA VAL A 253 -6.86 6.79 13.06
C VAL A 253 -6.74 8.29 13.36
N LEU A 254 -7.55 8.82 14.28
CA LEU A 254 -7.49 10.23 14.68
C LEU A 254 -6.12 10.57 15.29
N MET A 255 -5.62 9.74 16.21
CA MET A 255 -4.31 9.93 16.83
C MET A 255 -3.17 9.94 15.80
N ALA A 256 -3.20 9.03 14.82
CA ALA A 256 -2.22 9.02 13.74
C ALA A 256 -2.25 10.33 12.93
N CYS A 257 -3.45 10.79 12.53
CA CYS A 257 -3.58 12.06 11.80
C CYS A 257 -3.09 13.27 12.60
N VAL A 258 -3.38 13.32 13.91
CA VAL A 258 -2.93 14.40 14.79
C VAL A 258 -1.42 14.36 15.00
N PHE A 259 -0.84 13.18 15.23
CA PHE A 259 0.60 13.01 15.44
C PHE A 259 1.40 13.52 14.23
N TYR A 260 1.04 13.09 13.01
CA TYR A 260 1.72 13.52 11.78
C TYR A 260 1.27 14.90 11.29
N SER A 261 0.17 15.44 11.82
CA SER A 261 -0.42 16.70 11.36
C SER A 261 -0.77 16.72 9.87
N MET A 262 -1.21 15.58 9.34
CA MET A 262 -1.55 15.44 7.92
C MET A 262 -3.06 15.22 7.73
N PRO A 263 -3.64 15.72 6.62
CA PRO A 263 -5.04 15.49 6.30
C PRO A 263 -5.30 14.04 5.88
N ILE A 264 -6.57 13.63 5.88
CA ILE A 264 -7.00 12.27 5.57
C ILE A 264 -8.15 12.25 4.55
N LEU A 265 -8.05 11.40 3.53
CA LEU A 265 -9.14 11.08 2.62
C LEU A 265 -9.79 9.76 3.04
N ILE A 266 -11.07 9.85 3.43
CA ILE A 266 -11.83 8.73 4.00
C ILE A 266 -12.93 8.33 3.02
N GLU A 267 -13.14 7.02 2.84
CA GLU A 267 -14.32 6.50 2.15
C GLU A 267 -15.62 6.88 2.90
N ASN A 268 -16.57 7.51 2.20
CA ASN A 268 -17.77 8.05 2.84
C ASN A 268 -18.98 7.09 2.89
N ASN A 269 -18.87 5.87 2.35
CA ASN A 269 -19.93 4.86 2.42
C ASN A 269 -20.30 4.50 3.87
N LYS A 270 -19.32 4.54 4.77
CA LYS A 270 -19.48 4.28 6.22
C LYS A 270 -19.12 5.57 6.99
N PRO A 271 -20.06 6.51 7.15
CA PRO A 271 -19.75 7.87 7.57
C PRO A 271 -19.40 8.03 9.06
N ARG A 272 -19.46 6.96 9.87
CA ARG A 272 -19.23 7.03 11.32
C ARG A 272 -17.84 7.57 11.68
N LEU A 273 -16.81 7.21 10.93
CA LEU A 273 -15.47 7.77 11.11
C LEU A 273 -15.45 9.28 10.85
N LEU A 274 -16.12 9.73 9.77
CA LEU A 274 -16.25 11.17 9.45
C LEU A 274 -16.99 11.94 10.54
N TYR A 275 -18.07 11.37 11.08
CA TYR A 275 -18.78 11.94 12.22
C TYR A 275 -17.91 11.98 13.48
N HIS A 276 -17.10 10.95 13.74
CA HIS A 276 -16.16 10.96 14.87
C HIS A 276 -15.18 12.13 14.78
N PHE A 277 -14.55 12.35 13.62
CA PHE A 277 -13.68 13.50 13.38
C PHE A 277 -14.43 14.82 13.57
N LYS A 278 -15.63 14.96 12.98
CA LYS A 278 -16.43 16.19 13.09
C LYS A 278 -16.83 16.50 14.54
N ASN A 279 -17.36 15.52 15.25
CA ASN A 279 -17.85 15.69 16.63
C ASN A 279 -16.71 16.01 17.61
N ARG A 280 -15.49 15.55 17.31
CA ARG A 280 -14.27 15.88 18.07
C ARG A 280 -13.62 17.21 17.65
N GLY A 281 -14.18 17.91 16.66
CA GLY A 281 -13.68 19.20 16.18
C GLY A 281 -12.56 19.10 15.13
N TYR A 282 -12.25 17.90 14.62
CA TYR A 282 -11.21 17.63 13.61
C TYR A 282 -11.76 17.54 12.19
N ARG A 283 -12.92 18.12 11.91
CA ARG A 283 -13.48 18.17 10.54
C ARG A 283 -12.48 18.73 9.52
N GLY A 284 -11.61 19.66 9.92
CA GLY A 284 -10.57 20.25 9.06
C GLY A 284 -9.50 19.27 8.58
N PHE A 285 -9.35 18.10 9.23
CA PHE A 285 -8.46 17.03 8.78
C PHE A 285 -9.07 16.20 7.64
N CYS A 286 -10.40 16.07 7.59
CA CYS A 286 -11.09 15.30 6.57
C CYS A 286 -11.07 16.04 5.22
N MET A 287 -10.46 15.43 4.22
CA MET A 287 -10.37 15.98 2.89
C MET A 287 -11.72 15.83 2.17
N ASN A 288 -12.07 16.81 1.36
CA ASN A 288 -13.12 16.62 0.37
C ASN A 288 -12.55 15.83 -0.81
N ARG A 289 -13.41 15.15 -1.57
CA ARG A 289 -13.02 14.41 -2.77
C ARG A 289 -12.13 15.26 -3.70
N PRO A 290 -10.94 14.76 -4.10
CA PRO A 290 -9.95 15.51 -4.88
C PRO A 290 -10.38 15.71 -6.34
N ASP A 291 -11.29 14.87 -6.85
CA ASP A 291 -11.72 14.83 -8.25
C ASP A 291 -12.80 15.87 -8.62
N LYS A 292 -13.42 16.52 -7.63
CA LYS A 292 -14.45 17.55 -7.87
C LYS A 292 -14.12 18.87 -7.20
N HIS A 293 -14.44 19.94 -7.92
CA HIS A 293 -14.41 21.29 -7.35
C HIS A 293 -15.43 21.44 -6.22
N LEU A 294 -15.08 22.22 -5.18
CA LEU A 294 -15.90 22.48 -3.99
C LEU A 294 -17.36 22.84 -4.30
N ASN A 295 -17.60 23.60 -5.37
CA ASN A 295 -18.94 24.06 -5.75
C ASN A 295 -19.87 22.90 -6.18
N LYS A 296 -19.29 21.83 -6.74
CA LYS A 296 -20.02 20.64 -7.24
C LYS A 296 -20.23 19.57 -6.17
N LEU A 297 -19.75 19.80 -4.94
CA LEU A 297 -19.94 18.88 -3.83
C LEU A 297 -21.37 18.99 -3.29
N SER A 298 -21.94 17.84 -2.94
CA SER A 298 -23.19 17.74 -2.19
C SER A 298 -23.09 18.39 -0.80
N LYS A 299 -24.23 18.63 -0.16
CA LYS A 299 -24.27 19.22 1.20
C LYS A 299 -23.52 18.35 2.21
N SER A 300 -23.71 17.03 2.16
CA SER A 300 -23.03 16.07 3.05
C SER A 300 -21.52 16.01 2.79
N GLU A 301 -21.07 15.99 1.53
CA GLU A 301 -19.64 16.04 1.18
C GLU A 301 -18.98 17.34 1.67
N LYS A 302 -19.67 18.49 1.60
CA LYS A 302 -19.17 19.75 2.17
C LYS A 302 -19.10 19.68 3.68
N GLU A 303 -20.11 19.10 4.32
CA GLU A 303 -20.24 19.07 5.77
C GLU A 303 -19.29 18.09 6.46
N LEU A 304 -19.06 16.91 5.86
CA LEU A 304 -18.28 15.82 6.47
C LEU A 304 -16.95 15.56 5.75
N GLY A 305 -16.91 15.76 4.43
CA GLY A 305 -15.78 15.38 3.59
C GLY A 305 -15.91 13.96 3.07
N GLY A 306 -14.77 13.37 2.71
CA GLY A 306 -14.66 12.02 2.16
C GLY A 306 -14.95 11.91 0.67
N ILE A 307 -14.88 10.67 0.18
CA ILE A 307 -15.09 10.31 -1.23
C ILE A 307 -15.98 9.06 -1.33
N PRO A 308 -16.94 9.04 -2.27
CA PRO A 308 -17.73 7.83 -2.52
C PRO A 308 -16.92 6.77 -3.24
N ASN A 309 -17.04 5.52 -2.80
CA ASN A 309 -16.29 4.41 -3.39
C ASN A 309 -17.07 3.64 -4.50
N SER A 310 -18.33 4.01 -4.74
CA SER A 310 -19.24 3.28 -5.62
C SER A 310 -19.28 3.76 -7.07
N SER A 311 -18.92 5.01 -7.34
CA SER A 311 -18.95 5.56 -8.71
C SER A 311 -17.83 5.02 -9.57
N GLU A 312 -18.15 4.58 -10.78
CA GLU A 312 -17.21 3.96 -11.72
C GLU A 312 -15.99 4.85 -12.01
N ASP A 313 -16.21 6.15 -12.20
CA ASP A 313 -15.14 7.14 -12.40
C ASP A 313 -14.13 7.16 -11.23
N VAL A 314 -14.61 6.99 -9.99
CA VAL A 314 -13.74 6.95 -8.81
C VAL A 314 -12.97 5.63 -8.74
N LYS A 315 -13.58 4.51 -9.14
CA LYS A 315 -12.87 3.21 -9.20
C LYS A 315 -11.73 3.26 -10.21
N GLN A 316 -11.99 3.80 -11.40
CA GLN A 316 -10.97 3.97 -12.44
C GLN A 316 -9.88 4.95 -12.00
N SER A 317 -10.24 6.08 -11.40
CA SER A 317 -9.28 7.06 -10.89
C SER A 317 -8.41 6.48 -9.77
N HIS A 318 -9.00 5.63 -8.92
CA HIS A 318 -8.31 4.94 -7.82
C HIS A 318 -7.32 3.90 -8.36
N ALA A 319 -7.74 3.07 -9.31
CA ALA A 319 -6.87 2.12 -10.01
C ALA A 319 -5.71 2.82 -10.71
N ALA A 320 -5.99 3.86 -11.51
CA ALA A 320 -4.98 4.62 -12.24
C ALA A 320 -3.98 5.33 -11.29
N ALA A 321 -4.43 5.77 -10.12
CA ALA A 321 -3.56 6.35 -9.10
C ALA A 321 -2.53 5.32 -8.59
N ILE A 322 -2.98 4.11 -8.28
CA ILE A 322 -2.12 3.01 -7.82
C ILE A 322 -1.17 2.57 -8.92
N GLU A 323 -1.68 2.35 -10.14
CA GLU A 323 -0.87 1.98 -11.30
C GLU A 323 0.24 3.02 -11.55
N SER A 324 -0.10 4.31 -11.56
CA SER A 324 0.90 5.37 -11.72
C SER A 324 1.92 5.40 -10.59
N TYR A 325 1.51 5.08 -9.36
CA TYR A 325 2.43 5.00 -8.23
C TYR A 325 3.38 3.80 -8.36
N ILE A 326 2.87 2.64 -8.75
CA ILE A 326 3.67 1.42 -8.97
C ILE A 326 4.73 1.68 -10.04
N GLU A 327 4.32 2.26 -11.17
CA GLU A 327 5.26 2.55 -12.26
C GLU A 327 6.40 3.46 -11.83
N LYS A 328 6.10 4.45 -10.98
CA LYS A 328 7.08 5.46 -10.54
C LYS A 328 7.93 5.05 -9.36
N ASN A 329 7.39 4.33 -8.38
CA ASN A 329 8.00 4.21 -7.04
C ASN A 329 8.16 2.75 -6.54
N VAL A 330 7.76 1.74 -7.32
CA VAL A 330 7.83 0.32 -6.93
C VAL A 330 8.72 -0.44 -7.90
N GLY A 331 9.53 -1.36 -7.40
CA GLY A 331 10.42 -2.17 -8.23
C GLY A 331 11.58 -1.36 -8.84
N LEU A 332 12.28 -1.96 -9.79
CA LEU A 332 13.30 -1.28 -10.59
C LEU A 332 12.66 -0.48 -11.74
N ASP A 333 13.30 0.62 -12.10
CA ASP A 333 12.93 1.42 -13.27
C ASP A 333 13.93 1.18 -14.40
N PHE A 334 13.79 0.05 -15.11
CA PHE A 334 14.73 -0.35 -16.17
C PHE A 334 14.89 0.69 -17.28
N GLU A 335 13.86 1.48 -17.54
CA GLU A 335 13.88 2.52 -18.57
C GLU A 335 14.53 3.81 -18.10
N GLY A 336 14.77 3.96 -16.79
CA GLY A 336 15.35 5.15 -16.19
C GLY A 336 14.49 6.41 -16.34
N GLN A 337 13.18 6.27 -16.55
CA GLN A 337 12.29 7.39 -16.85
C GLN A 337 11.99 8.25 -15.62
N PHE A 338 11.88 7.62 -14.45
CA PHE A 338 11.43 8.23 -13.21
C PHE A 338 12.48 8.14 -12.10
N ARG A 339 13.30 7.08 -12.09
CA ARG A 339 14.36 6.84 -11.11
C ARG A 339 15.62 6.30 -11.80
N GLU A 340 16.75 6.34 -11.10
CA GLU A 340 17.96 5.67 -11.58
C GLU A 340 17.71 4.17 -11.72
N SER A 341 18.18 3.57 -12.82
CA SER A 341 17.86 2.18 -13.21
C SER A 341 18.23 1.13 -12.16
N ASP A 342 19.25 1.43 -11.35
CA ASP A 342 19.79 0.52 -10.35
C ASP A 342 19.14 0.72 -8.96
N THR A 343 18.20 1.68 -8.84
CA THR A 343 17.57 2.01 -7.55
C THR A 343 16.23 1.31 -7.39
N MET A 344 16.10 0.51 -6.34
CA MET A 344 14.83 -0.14 -5.97
C MET A 344 13.82 0.86 -5.40
N GLY A 345 12.53 0.53 -5.50
CA GLY A 345 11.45 1.32 -4.93
C GLY A 345 11.46 1.35 -3.41
N SER A 346 10.75 2.32 -2.83
CA SER A 346 10.70 2.57 -1.38
C SER A 346 9.47 1.95 -0.69
N MET A 347 8.72 1.09 -1.38
CA MET A 347 7.52 0.46 -0.84
C MET A 347 7.86 -0.74 0.06
N LEU A 348 8.01 -0.48 1.36
CA LEU A 348 8.41 -1.49 2.36
C LEU A 348 7.26 -2.38 2.87
N PHE A 349 6.01 -2.03 2.58
CA PHE A 349 4.83 -2.74 3.09
C PHE A 349 4.46 -3.92 2.18
N THR A 350 5.04 -5.09 2.45
CA THR A 350 4.81 -6.33 1.70
C THR A 350 3.33 -6.73 1.66
N ARG A 351 2.57 -6.50 2.74
CA ARG A 351 1.14 -6.84 2.77
C ARG A 351 0.34 -6.03 1.76
N THR A 352 0.58 -4.73 1.65
CA THR A 352 -0.04 -3.89 0.61
C THR A 352 0.38 -4.33 -0.80
N LEU A 353 1.66 -4.69 -1.00
CA LEU A 353 2.15 -5.19 -2.30
C LEU A 353 1.45 -6.48 -2.72
N GLU A 354 1.27 -7.44 -1.79
CA GLU A 354 0.51 -8.66 -2.04
C GLU A 354 -0.97 -8.38 -2.35
N ASP A 355 -1.55 -7.38 -1.70
CA ASP A 355 -2.94 -6.96 -1.92
C ASP A 355 -3.12 -6.34 -3.31
N TRP A 356 -2.16 -5.50 -3.75
CA TRP A 356 -2.10 -4.97 -5.10
C TRP A 356 -1.96 -6.08 -6.14
N ALA A 357 -1.08 -7.06 -5.92
CA ALA A 357 -0.87 -8.15 -6.88
C ALA A 357 -2.16 -8.91 -7.19
N LYS A 358 -3.04 -9.07 -6.21
CA LYS A 358 -4.30 -9.82 -6.32
C LYS A 358 -5.51 -8.95 -6.67
N PHE A 359 -5.33 -7.63 -6.75
CA PHE A 359 -6.45 -6.72 -6.82
C PHE A 359 -7.31 -6.95 -8.06
N ASP A 360 -8.61 -7.16 -7.81
CA ASP A 360 -9.64 -7.27 -8.83
C ASP A 360 -10.62 -6.09 -8.70
N ILE A 361 -10.74 -5.29 -9.76
CA ILE A 361 -11.66 -4.14 -9.83
C ILE A 361 -13.11 -4.57 -9.56
N SER A 362 -13.48 -5.80 -9.96
CA SER A 362 -14.85 -6.31 -9.80
C SER A 362 -15.18 -6.64 -8.35
N ASN A 363 -14.20 -7.04 -7.54
CA ASN A 363 -14.39 -7.50 -6.15
C ASN A 363 -13.46 -6.78 -5.15
N ARG A 364 -13.66 -5.47 -5.03
CA ARG A 364 -12.84 -4.56 -4.21
C ARG A 364 -12.95 -4.78 -2.70
N THR A 365 -14.03 -5.38 -2.22
CA THR A 365 -14.32 -5.53 -0.78
C THR A 365 -13.36 -6.47 -0.03
N GLN A 366 -12.53 -7.23 -0.74
CA GLN A 366 -11.55 -8.13 -0.13
C GLN A 366 -10.17 -7.46 0.05
N TYR A 367 -9.95 -6.30 -0.57
CA TYR A 367 -8.64 -5.67 -0.73
C TYR A 367 -8.53 -4.36 0.06
N ASP A 368 -8.75 -4.44 1.39
CA ASP A 368 -8.80 -3.27 2.29
C ASP A 368 -7.53 -2.40 2.17
N ALA A 369 -6.36 -3.04 2.00
CA ALA A 369 -5.09 -2.32 1.90
C ALA A 369 -5.02 -1.51 0.60
N THR A 370 -5.45 -2.10 -0.50
CA THR A 370 -5.50 -1.49 -1.83
C THR A 370 -6.42 -0.26 -1.83
N ILE A 371 -7.59 -0.35 -1.20
CA ILE A 371 -8.52 0.78 -1.11
C ILE A 371 -7.87 1.93 -0.34
N SER A 372 -7.39 1.65 0.86
CA SER A 372 -6.76 2.66 1.73
C SER A 372 -5.51 3.28 1.12
N SER A 373 -4.63 2.50 0.48
CA SER A 373 -3.40 3.01 -0.14
C SER A 373 -3.70 3.87 -1.37
N GLY A 374 -4.65 3.47 -2.22
CA GLY A 374 -5.04 4.28 -3.37
C GLY A 374 -5.72 5.59 -2.97
N LEU A 375 -6.50 5.60 -1.87
CA LEU A 375 -7.02 6.84 -1.29
C LEU A 375 -5.90 7.78 -0.82
N ALA A 376 -4.81 7.25 -0.26
CA ALA A 376 -3.66 8.06 0.17
C ALA A 376 -2.94 8.70 -1.04
N ILE A 377 -2.81 7.94 -2.14
CA ILE A 377 -2.23 8.44 -3.39
C ILE A 377 -3.12 9.55 -3.98
N MET A 378 -4.42 9.31 -4.09
CA MET A 378 -5.38 10.31 -4.59
C MET A 378 -5.39 11.57 -3.73
N ALA A 379 -5.24 11.44 -2.41
CA ALA A 379 -5.16 12.55 -1.48
C ALA A 379 -3.96 13.46 -1.77
N ASN A 380 -2.80 12.89 -2.12
CA ASN A 380 -1.60 13.65 -2.47
C ASN A 380 -1.65 14.24 -3.89
N GLN A 381 -2.42 13.65 -4.80
CA GLN A 381 -2.50 14.03 -6.22
C GLN A 381 -3.64 15.00 -6.57
N LYS A 382 -4.17 15.79 -5.61
CA LYS A 382 -5.28 16.75 -5.82
C LYS A 382 -5.22 17.57 -7.12
N HIS A 383 -4.04 17.98 -7.55
CA HIS A 383 -3.83 18.84 -8.71
C HIS A 383 -4.01 18.11 -10.06
N MET A 384 -3.81 16.79 -10.11
CA MET A 384 -3.93 15.98 -11.32
C MET A 384 -5.37 15.78 -11.76
N TYR A 385 -6.33 15.85 -10.83
CA TYR A 385 -7.75 15.59 -11.08
C TYR A 385 -8.59 16.85 -11.31
N LEU A 386 -7.99 18.04 -11.20
CA LEU A 386 -8.71 19.27 -11.52
C LEU A 386 -8.86 19.35 -13.05
N PRO A 387 -10.10 19.40 -13.59
CA PRO A 387 -10.28 19.55 -15.03
C PRO A 387 -9.58 20.82 -15.48
N GLN A 388 -8.77 20.74 -16.55
CA GLN A 388 -8.17 21.92 -17.16
C GLN A 388 -9.26 22.97 -17.33
N LYS A 389 -9.05 24.15 -16.75
CA LYS A 389 -9.91 25.30 -17.02
C LYS A 389 -9.86 25.49 -18.54
N LYS A 390 -10.92 25.08 -19.24
CA LYS A 390 -11.21 25.63 -20.55
C LYS A 390 -11.41 27.12 -20.28
N GLU A 391 -10.40 27.92 -20.54
CA GLU A 391 -10.54 29.36 -20.57
C GLU A 391 -11.64 29.64 -21.59
N SER A 392 -12.86 29.87 -21.10
CA SER A 392 -13.84 30.53 -21.92
C SER A 392 -13.22 31.87 -22.24
N LYS A 393 -12.79 32.06 -23.50
CA LYS A 393 -12.50 33.38 -24.03
C LYS A 393 -13.80 34.16 -23.96
N ILE A 394 -14.11 34.74 -22.80
CA ILE A 394 -15.17 35.71 -22.65
C ILE A 394 -14.68 36.88 -23.50
N LYS A 395 -15.19 36.99 -24.73
CA LYS A 395 -15.04 38.21 -25.53
C LYS A 395 -15.85 39.29 -24.82
N LEU A 396 -15.22 39.98 -23.87
CA LEU A 396 -15.75 41.21 -23.31
C LEU A 396 -15.64 42.27 -24.40
N ASN A 397 -16.69 42.44 -25.19
CA ASN A 397 -16.83 43.59 -26.06
C ASN A 397 -17.15 44.80 -25.18
N PHE A 398 -16.12 45.50 -24.72
CA PHE A 398 -16.30 46.80 -24.10
C PHE A 398 -16.76 47.78 -25.17
N ALA A 399 -17.95 48.34 -25.00
CA ALA A 399 -18.41 49.47 -25.78
C ALA A 399 -17.39 50.60 -25.65
N ARG A 400 -16.74 50.98 -26.76
CA ARG A 400 -15.86 52.15 -26.81
C ARG A 400 -16.73 53.35 -27.14
N TYR A 401 -16.51 54.48 -26.49
CA TYR A 401 -17.22 55.73 -26.78
C TYR A 401 -16.22 56.77 -27.25
N THR A 402 -16.59 57.60 -28.24
CA THR A 402 -15.80 58.79 -28.56
C THR A 402 -16.37 60.00 -27.82
N ASN A 403 -15.48 60.81 -27.26
CA ASN A 403 -15.82 62.07 -26.61
C ASN A 403 -15.24 63.27 -27.39
N LYS A 404 -15.30 63.21 -28.73
CA LYS A 404 -14.79 64.30 -29.60
C LYS A 404 -15.83 65.41 -29.84
N GLY A 405 -17.07 65.23 -29.40
CA GLY A 405 -18.16 66.22 -29.49
C GLY A 405 -18.78 66.55 -28.13
N THR A 406 -19.82 67.37 -28.13
CA THR A 406 -20.59 67.78 -26.94
C THR A 406 -21.45 66.67 -26.32
N ILE A 407 -21.60 65.53 -26.99
CA ILE A 407 -22.33 64.34 -26.50
C ILE A 407 -21.48 63.10 -26.82
N SER A 408 -21.44 62.14 -25.89
CA SER A 408 -20.71 60.88 -26.06
C SER A 408 -21.43 59.96 -27.05
N GLU A 409 -20.73 59.52 -28.10
CA GLU A 409 -21.27 58.61 -29.11
C GLU A 409 -20.60 57.23 -29.04
N LEU A 410 -21.40 56.17 -29.19
CA LEU A 410 -20.94 54.78 -29.19
C LEU A 410 -20.15 54.49 -30.47
N LEU A 411 -18.92 53.99 -30.34
CA LEU A 411 -18.19 53.39 -31.46
C LEU A 411 -18.77 52.00 -31.72
N THR A 412 -19.55 51.87 -32.79
CA THR A 412 -19.91 50.57 -33.36
C THR A 412 -18.71 49.80 -33.88
#